data_AF-A0A0D3D6I4-F1
#
_entry.id   AF-A0A0D3D6I4-F1
#
_cell.length_a   1.000
_cell.length_b   1.000
_cell.length_c   1.000
_cell.angle_alpha   90.00
_cell.angle_beta   90.00
_cell.angle_gamma   90.00
#
_symmetry.space_group_name_H-M   'P 1'
#
loop_
_entity.id
_entity.type
_entity.pdbx_description
1 polymer ?
#
loop_
_entity_poly.entity_id
_entity_poly.type
_entity_poly.pdbx_seq_one_letter_code
_entity_poly.pdbx_strand_id
1 'polypeptide(L)'
;MSSSSSDEADKAFDEMVDKVVDNFIDTLVDGQTNYRKKRAYIERDRERGHNQLWKDYFMENPTYPPEMFRRRFRMNKPLFLRIVERLSSEVPYF
;
A
#
# COMPACT_ATOMS: atom_id res chain seq x y z
N MET A 1 21.55 65.81 5.27
CA MET A 1 21.60 64.46 4.66
C MET A 1 22.09 63.53 5.76
N SER A 2 21.26 62.62 6.25
CA SER A 2 21.61 61.62 7.28
C SER A 2 20.84 60.36 6.94
N SER A 3 21.43 59.52 6.08
CA SER A 3 20.75 58.38 5.46
C SER A 3 21.55 57.08 5.54
N SER A 4 22.60 57.01 6.36
CA SER A 4 23.47 55.83 6.45
C SER A 4 23.11 54.87 7.60
N SER A 5 22.28 55.29 8.56
CA SER A 5 21.95 54.50 9.76
C SER A 5 20.75 53.55 9.55
N SER A 6 19.93 53.76 8.51
CA SER A 6 18.77 52.91 8.20
C SER A 6 19.19 51.59 7.55
N ASP A 7 20.15 51.63 6.63
CA ASP A 7 20.56 50.47 5.83
C ASP A 7 21.18 49.34 6.67
N GLU A 8 21.75 49.64 7.83
CA GLU A 8 22.31 48.64 8.74
C GLU A 8 21.23 47.96 9.59
N ALA A 9 20.18 48.72 9.97
CA ALA A 9 19.04 48.19 10.69
C ALA A 9 18.21 47.25 9.81
N ASP A 10 18.02 47.61 8.53
CA ASP A 10 17.28 46.79 7.57
C ASP A 10 18.01 45.46 7.30
N LYS A 11 19.34 45.48 7.16
CA LYS A 11 20.13 44.25 7.00
C LYS A 11 20.07 43.33 8.22
N ALA A 12 20.11 43.90 9.43
CA ALA A 12 20.01 43.12 10.66
C ALA A 12 18.61 42.51 10.83
N PHE A 13 17.57 43.21 10.38
CA PHE A 13 16.20 42.71 10.35
C PHE A 13 16.04 41.57 9.34
N ASP A 14 16.55 41.75 8.11
CA ASP A 14 16.51 40.71 7.07
C ASP A 14 17.25 39.43 7.53
N GLU A 15 18.44 39.57 8.12
CA GLU A 15 19.20 38.42 8.64
C GLU A 15 18.46 37.69 9.77
N MET A 16 17.70 38.41 10.59
CA MET A 16 16.88 37.81 11.64
C MET A 16 15.68 37.05 11.05
N VAL A 17 15.03 37.62 10.03
CA VAL A 17 13.90 36.97 9.34
C VAL A 17 14.37 35.69 8.65
N ASP A 18 15.48 35.74 7.94
CA ASP A 18 16.06 34.57 7.25
C ASP A 18 16.33 33.43 8.24
N LYS A 19 16.97 33.74 9.38
CA LYS A 19 17.22 32.73 10.44
C LYS A 19 15.94 32.13 11.03
N VAL A 20 14.88 32.92 11.18
CA VAL A 20 13.60 32.42 11.72
C VAL A 20 12.91 31.51 10.70
N VAL A 21 12.95 31.87 9.42
CA VAL A 21 12.39 31.07 8.33
C VAL A 21 13.15 29.75 8.19
N ASP A 22 14.48 29.77 8.20
CA ASP A 22 15.31 28.57 8.08
C ASP A 22 15.05 27.57 9.21
N ASN A 23 15.03 28.05 10.46
CA ASN A 23 14.71 27.20 11.62
C ASN A 23 13.29 26.60 11.54
N PHE A 24 12.33 27.33 10.97
CA PHE A 24 10.98 26.85 10.77
C PHE A 24 10.90 25.80 9.65
N ILE A 25 11.66 25.96 8.57
CA ILE A 25 11.76 24.96 7.50
C ILE A 25 12.42 23.69 8.02
N ASP A 26 13.53 23.79 8.75
CA ASP A 26 14.23 22.64 9.33
C ASP A 26 13.32 21.84 10.27
N THR A 27 12.57 22.52 11.15
CA THR A 27 11.61 21.86 12.05
C THR A 27 10.44 21.20 11.31
N LEU A 28 9.97 21.75 10.20
CA LEU A 28 8.96 21.12 9.34
C LEU A 28 9.51 19.92 8.57
N VAL A 29 10.73 20.00 8.04
CA VAL A 29 11.41 18.93 7.31
C VAL A 29 11.71 17.76 8.24
N ASP A 30 12.23 18.02 9.43
CA ASP A 30 12.54 17.00 10.43
C ASP A 30 11.28 16.34 11.01
N GLY A 31 10.18 17.10 11.15
CA GLY A 31 8.87 16.60 11.58
C GLY A 31 8.15 15.70 10.56
N GLN A 32 8.52 15.78 9.28
CA GLN A 32 7.91 15.00 8.17
C GLN A 32 8.63 13.68 7.85
N THR A 33 9.65 13.27 8.60
CA THR A 33 10.43 12.06 8.29
C THR A 33 9.67 10.73 8.48
N ASN A 34 8.41 10.76 8.94
CA ASN A 34 7.54 9.58 9.05
C ASN A 34 6.90 9.15 7.72
N TYR A 35 7.67 9.12 6.64
CA TYR A 35 7.27 8.40 5.44
C TYR A 35 7.16 6.92 5.78
N ARG A 36 5.92 6.41 5.95
CA ARG A 36 5.67 4.97 6.02
C ARG A 36 6.30 4.34 4.78
N LYS A 37 7.43 3.64 4.94
CA LYS A 37 8.07 2.89 3.86
C LYS A 37 7.02 2.01 3.20
N LYS A 38 6.75 2.25 1.92
CA LYS A 38 5.90 1.36 1.12
C LYS A 38 6.55 -0.02 1.16
N ARG A 39 5.73 -1.05 1.38
CA ARG A 39 6.21 -2.44 1.32
C ARG A 39 6.77 -2.69 -0.07
N ALA A 40 7.91 -3.40 -0.15
CA ALA A 40 8.46 -3.82 -1.42
C ALA A 40 7.44 -4.68 -2.17
N TYR A 41 7.26 -4.38 -3.45
CA TYR A 41 6.49 -5.24 -4.33
C TYR A 41 7.27 -6.54 -4.55
N ILE A 42 6.61 -7.68 -4.37
CA ILE A 42 7.16 -9.00 -4.67
C ILE A 42 6.24 -9.63 -5.70
N GLU A 43 6.77 -9.86 -6.90
CA GLU A 43 6.12 -10.63 -7.94
C GLU A 43 5.96 -12.08 -7.48
N ARG A 44 4.72 -12.59 -7.43
CA ARG A 44 4.41 -13.92 -6.86
C ARG A 44 3.99 -14.93 -7.91
N ASP A 45 4.08 -14.59 -9.19
CA ASP A 45 3.67 -15.46 -10.30
C ASP A 45 2.21 -15.94 -10.10
N ARG A 46 1.32 -14.96 -9.87
CA ARG A 46 -0.07 -15.21 -9.46
C ARG A 46 -0.84 -16.02 -10.49
N GLU A 47 -0.57 -15.78 -11.78
CA GLU A 47 -1.21 -16.48 -12.89
C GLU A 47 -0.87 -17.97 -12.86
N ARG A 48 0.41 -18.33 -12.69
CA ARG A 48 0.82 -19.73 -12.56
C ARG A 48 0.19 -20.38 -11.34
N GLY A 49 0.14 -19.67 -10.21
CA GLY A 49 -0.53 -20.14 -9.00
C GLY A 49 -2.01 -20.44 -9.22
N HIS A 50 -2.73 -19.58 -9.94
CA HIS A 50 -4.13 -19.79 -10.32
C HIS A 50 -4.30 -21.04 -11.18
N ASN A 51 -3.51 -21.16 -12.25
CA ASN A 51 -3.56 -22.30 -13.16
C ASN A 51 -3.30 -23.63 -12.43
N GLN A 52 -2.35 -23.66 -11.49
CA GLN A 52 -2.08 -24.84 -10.70
C GLN A 52 -3.27 -25.19 -9.78
N LEU A 53 -3.82 -24.18 -9.09
CA LEU A 53 -4.97 -24.38 -8.20
C LEU A 53 -6.20 -24.91 -8.96
N TRP A 54 -6.44 -24.43 -10.19
CA TRP A 54 -7.51 -24.92 -11.05
C TRP A 54 -7.30 -26.40 -11.42
N LYS A 55 -6.08 -26.75 -11.86
CA LYS A 55 -5.71 -28.13 -12.20
C LYS A 55 -5.86 -29.10 -11.02
N ASP A 56 -5.40 -28.66 -9.86
CA ASP A 56 -5.35 -29.49 -8.66
C ASP A 56 -6.73 -29.86 -8.12
N TYR A 57 -7.68 -28.93 -8.23
CA TYR A 57 -8.93 -29.03 -7.47
C TYR A 57 -10.20 -28.82 -8.27
N PHE A 58 -10.20 -28.11 -9.39
CA PHE A 58 -11.44 -27.64 -10.04
C PHE A 58 -11.69 -28.21 -11.43
N MET A 59 -10.65 -28.68 -12.13
CA MET A 59 -10.81 -29.38 -13.40
C MET A 59 -11.68 -30.66 -13.26
N GLU A 60 -12.21 -31.17 -14.37
CA GLU A 60 -13.04 -32.38 -14.44
C GLU A 60 -12.37 -33.60 -13.80
N ASN A 61 -11.09 -33.82 -14.09
CA ASN A 61 -10.24 -34.84 -13.48
C ASN A 61 -9.16 -34.17 -12.63
N PRO A 62 -9.48 -33.72 -11.41
CA PRO A 62 -8.55 -32.97 -10.58
C PRO A 62 -7.41 -33.87 -10.08
N THR A 63 -6.22 -33.30 -9.89
CA THR A 63 -5.05 -34.03 -9.37
C THR A 63 -5.29 -34.57 -7.96
N TYR A 64 -6.08 -33.88 -7.14
CA TYR A 64 -6.36 -34.28 -5.77
C TYR A 64 -7.85 -34.57 -5.51
N PRO A 65 -8.15 -35.56 -4.65
CA PRO A 65 -9.52 -35.88 -4.28
C PRO A 65 -10.16 -34.79 -3.38
N PRO A 66 -11.50 -34.73 -3.29
CA PRO A 66 -12.21 -33.72 -2.49
C PRO A 66 -11.82 -33.66 -1.01
N GLU A 67 -11.40 -34.77 -0.42
CA GLU A 67 -10.95 -34.84 0.98
C GLU A 67 -9.70 -33.98 1.22
N MET A 68 -8.80 -33.93 0.24
CA MET A 68 -7.59 -33.11 0.30
C MET A 68 -7.93 -31.62 0.17
N PHE A 69 -8.94 -31.27 -0.62
CA PHE A 69 -9.46 -29.89 -0.67
C PHE A 69 -9.95 -29.46 0.72
N ARG A 70 -10.75 -30.31 1.39
CA ARG A 70 -11.22 -30.06 2.76
C ARG A 70 -10.06 -29.94 3.74
N ARG A 71 -9.03 -30.78 3.65
CA ARG A 71 -7.85 -30.67 4.52
C ARG A 71 -7.08 -29.35 4.32
N ARG A 72 -6.91 -28.92 3.06
CA ARG A 72 -6.14 -27.72 2.71
C ARG A 72 -6.90 -26.41 2.97
N PHE A 73 -8.14 -26.32 2.52
CA PHE A 73 -8.96 -25.10 2.60
C PHE A 73 -9.93 -25.10 3.78
N ARG A 74 -9.99 -26.20 4.54
CA ARG A 74 -10.85 -26.37 5.73
C ARG A 74 -12.35 -26.24 5.40
N MET A 75 -12.72 -26.43 4.13
CA MET A 75 -14.09 -26.33 3.61
C MET A 75 -14.35 -27.43 2.57
N ASN A 76 -15.59 -27.90 2.46
CA ASN A 76 -15.97 -28.84 1.39
C ASN A 76 -16.03 -28.11 0.03
N LYS A 77 -15.48 -28.72 -1.02
CA LYS A 77 -15.49 -28.16 -2.39
C LYS A 77 -16.91 -27.79 -2.89
N PRO A 78 -17.95 -28.62 -2.71
CA PRO A 78 -19.30 -28.23 -3.14
C PRO A 78 -19.86 -27.00 -2.42
N LEU A 79 -19.54 -26.84 -1.14
CA LEU A 79 -19.95 -25.65 -0.38
C LEU A 79 -19.25 -24.40 -0.91
N PHE A 80 -17.95 -24.51 -1.20
CA PHE A 80 -17.18 -23.42 -1.80
C PHE A 80 -17.81 -22.97 -3.12
N LEU A 81 -18.16 -23.91 -4.01
CA LEU A 81 -18.78 -23.59 -5.31
C LEU A 81 -20.14 -22.88 -5.15
N ARG A 82 -20.99 -23.32 -4.20
CA ARG A 82 -22.27 -22.65 -3.92
C ARG A 82 -22.08 -21.22 -3.42
N ILE A 83 -21.06 -20.98 -2.60
CA ILE A 83 -20.75 -19.63 -2.11
C ILE A 83 -20.31 -18.74 -3.28
N VAL A 84 -19.42 -19.24 -4.14
CA VAL A 84 -18.96 -18.51 -5.33
C VAL A 84 -20.13 -18.19 -6.25
N GLU A 85 -20.95 -19.18 -6.59
CA GLU A 85 -22.14 -19.00 -7.42
C GLU A 85 -23.09 -17.94 -6.86
N ARG A 86 -23.37 -18.00 -5.55
CA ARG A 86 -24.23 -17.03 -4.89
C ARG A 86 -23.66 -15.62 -4.95
N LEU A 87 -22.38 -15.46 -4.65
CA LEU A 87 -21.72 -14.16 -4.67
C LEU A 87 -21.66 -13.58 -6.09
N SER A 88 -21.33 -14.38 -7.10
CA SER A 88 -21.33 -13.93 -8.49
C SER A 88 -22.72 -13.52 -9.00
N SER A 89 -23.79 -14.07 -8.43
CA SER A 89 -25.16 -13.68 -8.78
C SER A 89 -25.60 -12.34 -8.16
N GLU A 90 -25.07 -11.98 -6.98
CA GLU A 90 -25.57 -10.85 -6.18
C GLU A 90 -24.62 -9.67 -6.12
N VAL A 91 -23.32 -9.90 -6.32
CA VAL A 91 -22.27 -8.91 -6.14
C VAL A 91 -21.64 -8.60 -7.51
N PRO A 92 -21.80 -7.39 -8.07
CA PRO A 92 -21.39 -7.04 -9.44
C PRO A 92 -19.90 -7.19 -9.80
N TYR A 93 -19.05 -7.62 -8.88
CA TYR A 93 -17.61 -7.75 -9.06
C TYR A 93 -17.04 -9.06 -8.49
N PHE A 94 -17.89 -10.08 -8.35
CA PHE A 94 -17.51 -11.40 -7.84
C PHE A 94 -17.55 -12.48 -8.92
#